data_AF-A0A1V6AV96-F1
#
_entry.id   AF-A0A1V6AV96-F1
#
_cell.length_a   1.000
_cell.length_b   1.000
_cell.length_c   1.000
_cell.angle_alpha   90.00
_cell.angle_beta   90.00
_cell.angle_gamma   90.00
#
_symmetry.space_group_name_H-M   'P 1'
#
loop_
_entity.id
_entity.type
_entity.pdbx_description
1 polymer ?
#
loop_
_entity_poly.entity_id
_entity_poly.type
_entity_poly.pdbx_seq_one_letter_code
_entity_poly.pdbx_strand_id
1 'polypeptide(L)'
;MRRADARGEITALKTVKRKSRAKAEFVLTNEVLLEAAKRKAGVIEARIISPADVVTAAWVKMKCRFGCDGYGQCLVCPPFTPTAEEMRRVLDGYRRAILIHFRPRAAVARAIAGLEREIFLKGAWKAFGLEAGPCPFCRTCPVEEGWCRHPELARPAMEACGIDVFSTVKKAGFPIDVVRTRRQVPDYYGLILVD
;
A
#
# COMPACT_ATOMS: atom_id res chain seq x y z
N MET A 1 -69.03 42.23 -3.81
CA MET A 1 -67.59 42.02 -3.53
C MET A 1 -67.31 40.54 -3.69
N ARG A 2 -66.63 40.12 -4.78
CA ARG A 2 -65.22 39.64 -4.78
C ARG A 2 -65.06 38.43 -3.85
N ARG A 3 -64.67 37.22 -4.27
CA ARG A 3 -63.94 36.69 -5.44
C ARG A 3 -64.24 35.19 -5.54
N ALA A 4 -64.14 34.67 -6.76
CA ALA A 4 -63.99 33.26 -7.06
C ALA A 4 -62.57 32.79 -6.68
N ASP A 5 -62.41 31.55 -6.22
CA ASP A 5 -61.15 30.81 -6.23
C ASP A 5 -61.51 29.34 -6.51
N ALA A 6 -61.36 28.86 -7.75
CA ALA A 6 -60.12 28.52 -8.46
C ALA A 6 -59.78 27.04 -8.25
N ARG A 7 -60.10 26.27 -9.29
CA ARG A 7 -59.58 24.94 -9.58
C ARG A 7 -58.04 25.01 -9.60
N GLY A 8 -57.38 24.03 -9.00
CA GLY A 8 -55.94 23.86 -9.08
C GLY A 8 -55.60 22.38 -8.99
N GLU A 9 -55.56 21.73 -10.15
CA GLU A 9 -55.02 20.38 -10.33
C GLU A 9 -53.60 20.31 -9.77
N ILE A 10 -53.40 19.56 -8.70
CA ILE A 10 -52.06 19.22 -8.23
C ILE A 10 -51.50 18.19 -9.21
N THR A 11 -50.56 18.69 -9.99
CA THR A 11 -49.91 18.06 -11.13
C THR A 11 -49.15 16.80 -10.69
N ALA A 12 -49.39 15.70 -11.39
CA ALA A 12 -48.65 14.45 -11.23
C ALA A 12 -47.14 14.67 -11.38
N LEU A 13 -46.40 14.49 -10.29
CA LEU A 13 -44.95 14.42 -10.28
C LEU A 13 -44.51 13.23 -11.13
N LYS A 14 -43.98 13.52 -12.32
CA LYS A 14 -43.38 12.53 -13.22
C LYS A 14 -42.15 11.92 -12.54
N THR A 15 -42.26 10.66 -12.15
CA THR A 15 -41.14 9.86 -11.67
C THR A 15 -40.08 9.74 -12.76
N VAL A 16 -38.98 10.47 -12.63
CA VAL A 16 -37.82 10.34 -13.50
C VAL A 16 -37.17 8.99 -13.21
N LYS A 17 -37.43 8.00 -14.07
CA LYS A 17 -36.73 6.71 -14.07
C LYS A 17 -35.24 6.96 -14.32
N ARG A 18 -34.44 6.91 -13.24
CA ARG A 18 -32.98 6.80 -13.32
C ARG A 18 -32.66 5.48 -14.04
N LYS A 19 -32.31 5.57 -15.32
CA LYS A 19 -31.74 4.45 -16.08
C LYS A 19 -30.48 3.99 -15.35
N SER A 20 -30.52 2.79 -14.76
CA SER A 20 -29.34 2.13 -14.21
C SER A 20 -28.37 1.85 -15.35
N ARG A 21 -27.32 2.67 -15.45
CA ARG A 21 -26.17 2.35 -16.28
C ARG A 21 -25.56 1.11 -15.66
N ALA A 22 -25.72 -0.06 -16.29
CA ALA A 22 -24.96 -1.25 -15.93
C ALA A 22 -23.48 -0.85 -16.01
N LYS A 23 -22.81 -0.72 -14.86
CA LYS A 23 -21.36 -0.55 -14.82
C LYS A 23 -20.79 -1.84 -15.36
N ALA A 24 -20.10 -1.78 -16.49
CA ALA A 24 -19.21 -2.87 -16.88
C ALA A 24 -18.32 -3.19 -15.67
N GLU A 25 -18.39 -4.42 -15.21
CA GLU A 25 -17.60 -4.89 -14.07
C GLU A 25 -16.13 -4.81 -14.48
N PHE A 26 -15.43 -3.79 -13.97
CA PHE A 26 -14.01 -3.62 -14.27
C PHE A 26 -13.25 -4.71 -13.53
N VAL A 27 -12.83 -5.74 -14.27
CA VAL A 27 -12.02 -6.83 -13.72
C VAL A 27 -10.59 -6.34 -13.54
N LEU A 28 -10.10 -6.33 -12.30
CA LEU A 28 -8.74 -5.94 -11.97
C LEU A 28 -7.78 -7.10 -12.24
N THR A 29 -7.30 -7.21 -13.49
CA THR A 29 -6.37 -8.28 -13.91
C THR A 29 -4.94 -8.02 -13.46
N ASN A 30 -4.08 -9.05 -13.54
CA ASN A 30 -2.67 -8.95 -13.19
C ASN A 30 -1.92 -7.96 -14.11
N GLU A 31 -2.29 -7.91 -15.39
CA GLU A 31 -1.72 -6.99 -16.37
C GLU A 31 -2.01 -5.54 -15.98
N VAL A 32 -3.26 -5.24 -15.61
CA VAL A 32 -3.65 -3.89 -15.16
C VAL A 32 -2.85 -3.46 -13.91
N LEU A 33 -2.65 -4.37 -12.96
CA LEU A 33 -1.88 -4.13 -11.75
C LEU A 33 -0.40 -3.83 -12.06
N LEU A 34 0.21 -4.66 -12.91
CA LEU A 34 1.61 -4.50 -13.31
C LEU A 34 1.82 -3.22 -14.11
N GLU A 35 0.93 -2.89 -15.04
CA GLU A 35 0.99 -1.64 -15.78
C GLU A 35 0.84 -0.42 -14.87
N ALA A 36 -0.03 -0.49 -13.86
CA ALA A 36 -0.14 0.57 -12.85
C ALA A 36 1.14 0.73 -12.02
N ALA A 37 1.79 -0.39 -11.64
CA ALA A 37 3.05 -0.37 -10.91
C ALA A 37 4.19 0.24 -11.75
N LYS A 38 4.37 -0.22 -12.99
CA LYS A 38 5.44 0.25 -13.90
C LYS A 38 5.38 1.76 -14.18
N ARG A 39 4.19 2.36 -14.16
CA ARG A 39 4.03 3.82 -14.34
C ARG A 39 4.54 4.65 -13.15
N LYS A 40 4.79 4.04 -11.99
CA LYS A 40 5.26 4.79 -10.81
C LYS A 40 6.73 5.16 -10.96
N ALA A 41 7.05 6.38 -10.55
CA ALA A 41 8.39 6.92 -10.69
C ALA A 41 9.41 6.07 -9.91
N GLY A 42 10.47 5.65 -10.62
CA GLY A 42 11.57 4.90 -10.04
C GLY A 42 11.37 3.40 -9.93
N VAL A 43 10.26 2.85 -10.43
CA VAL A 43 10.11 1.40 -10.58
C VAL A 43 11.04 0.91 -11.69
N ILE A 44 11.81 -0.15 -11.40
CA ILE A 44 12.61 -0.89 -12.37
C ILE A 44 11.76 -2.03 -12.94
N GLU A 45 11.18 -2.84 -12.05
CA GLU A 45 10.41 -4.02 -12.40
C GLU A 45 9.36 -4.29 -11.31
N ALA A 46 8.25 -4.93 -11.67
CA ALA A 46 7.23 -5.40 -10.75
C ALA A 46 6.78 -6.80 -11.14
N ARG A 47 6.47 -7.64 -10.14
CA ARG A 47 5.93 -9.01 -10.34
C ARG A 47 4.73 -9.24 -9.45
N ILE A 48 3.76 -9.99 -9.97
CA ILE A 48 2.70 -10.56 -9.14
C ILE A 48 3.29 -11.77 -8.42
N ILE A 49 3.12 -11.81 -7.10
CA ILE A 49 3.50 -12.94 -6.26
C ILE A 49 2.31 -13.40 -5.41
N SER A 50 2.36 -14.65 -4.95
CA SER A 50 1.42 -15.14 -3.94
C SER A 50 1.78 -14.56 -2.57
N PRO A 51 0.83 -14.05 -1.77
CA PRO A 51 1.08 -13.69 -0.38
C PRO A 51 1.61 -14.84 0.49
N ALA A 52 1.37 -16.10 0.08
CA ALA A 52 1.97 -17.28 0.71
C ALA A 52 3.50 -17.39 0.47
N ASP A 53 4.02 -16.72 -0.55
CA ASP A 53 5.46 -16.68 -0.86
C ASP A 53 6.21 -15.57 -0.10
N VAL A 54 5.49 -14.67 0.57
CA VAL A 54 6.07 -13.62 1.42
C VAL A 54 6.52 -14.24 2.74
N VAL A 55 7.83 -14.20 3.00
CA VAL A 55 8.44 -14.84 4.17
C VAL A 55 8.40 -13.87 5.34
N THR A 56 7.81 -14.28 6.47
CA THR A 56 7.90 -13.55 7.74
C THR A 56 8.80 -14.31 8.71
N ALA A 57 9.53 -13.58 9.55
CA ALA A 57 10.38 -14.19 10.57
C ALA A 57 10.61 -13.27 11.78
N ALA A 58 10.55 -13.85 12.98
CA ALA A 58 10.69 -13.11 14.23
C ALA A 58 12.03 -12.36 14.34
N TRP A 59 13.11 -12.90 13.76
CA TRP A 59 14.43 -12.28 13.80
C TRP A 59 14.49 -10.94 13.06
N VAL A 60 13.57 -10.67 12.12
CA VAL A 60 13.55 -9.42 11.35
C VAL A 60 13.34 -8.23 12.27
N LYS A 61 12.41 -8.33 13.23
CA LYS A 61 12.20 -7.29 14.25
C LYS A 61 13.43 -7.12 15.15
N MET A 62 14.20 -8.17 15.43
CA MET A 62 15.46 -8.04 16.16
C MET A 62 16.48 -7.20 15.40
N LYS A 63 16.62 -7.40 14.08
CA LYS A 63 17.49 -6.55 13.26
C LYS A 63 16.97 -5.12 13.16
N CYS A 64 15.67 -4.92 13.11
CA CYS A 64 15.09 -3.58 13.16
C CYS A 64 15.45 -2.89 14.50
N ARG A 65 15.23 -3.56 15.63
CA ARG A 65 15.47 -3.02 16.98
C ARG A 65 16.92 -2.71 17.30
N PHE A 66 17.84 -3.57 16.88
CA PHE A 66 19.26 -3.49 17.27
C PHE A 66 20.20 -3.10 16.12
N GLY A 67 19.68 -2.94 14.89
CA GLY A 67 20.47 -2.63 13.71
C GLY A 67 19.98 -1.41 12.91
N CYS A 68 18.85 -0.80 13.27
CA CYS A 68 18.36 0.43 12.66
C CYS A 68 18.59 1.61 13.63
N ASP A 69 19.30 2.64 13.17
CA ASP A 69 19.50 3.90 13.90
C ASP A 69 18.20 4.74 13.99
N GLY A 70 17.22 4.44 13.15
CA GLY A 70 15.87 5.03 13.16
C GLY A 70 14.82 4.23 13.94
N TYR A 71 15.18 3.16 14.65
CA TYR A 71 14.19 2.31 15.34
C TYR A 71 13.33 3.12 16.32
N GLY A 72 12.01 2.92 16.26
CA GLY A 72 11.04 3.57 17.15
C GLY A 72 10.81 5.07 16.89
N GLN A 73 11.51 5.68 15.92
CA GLN A 73 11.42 7.12 15.65
C GLN A 73 10.18 7.53 14.84
N CYS A 74 9.39 6.57 14.32
CA CYS A 74 8.20 6.83 13.51
C CYS A 74 7.02 5.94 13.93
N LEU A 75 5.80 6.45 13.74
CA LEU A 75 4.55 5.70 13.99
C LEU A 75 4.33 4.51 13.03
N VAL A 76 5.23 4.30 12.07
CA VAL A 76 5.26 3.14 11.17
C VAL A 76 6.45 2.21 11.44
N CYS A 77 7.09 2.35 12.61
CA CYS A 77 8.09 1.44 13.14
C CYS A 77 7.47 0.55 14.22
N PRO A 78 8.11 -0.59 14.57
CA PRO A 78 7.76 -1.30 15.80
C PRO A 78 7.91 -0.37 17.02
N PRO A 79 7.02 -0.47 18.04
CA PRO A 79 5.99 -1.49 18.21
C PRO A 79 4.65 -1.20 17.53
N PHE A 80 4.52 -0.09 16.78
CA PHE A 80 3.25 0.31 16.13
C PHE A 80 2.90 -0.53 14.89
N THR A 81 3.80 -1.41 14.46
CA THR A 81 3.61 -2.32 13.33
C THR A 81 3.45 -3.78 13.76
N PRO A 82 2.74 -4.60 12.97
CA PRO A 82 2.55 -6.03 13.23
C PRO A 82 3.83 -6.80 13.55
N THR A 83 3.75 -7.79 14.44
CA THR A 83 4.77 -8.85 14.58
C THR A 83 4.84 -9.72 13.33
N ALA A 84 5.85 -10.60 13.25
CA ALA A 84 5.97 -11.53 12.13
C ALA A 84 4.77 -12.48 12.04
N GLU A 85 4.24 -12.91 13.19
CA GLU A 85 3.05 -13.77 13.29
C GLU A 85 1.77 -13.01 12.92
N GLU A 86 1.62 -11.77 13.40
CA GLU A 86 0.49 -10.92 13.03
C GLU A 86 0.51 -10.60 11.54
N MET A 87 1.66 -10.23 10.99
CA MET A 87 1.82 -9.95 9.56
C MET A 87 1.54 -11.20 8.72
N ARG A 88 1.93 -12.40 9.18
CA ARG A 88 1.59 -13.65 8.50
C ARG A 88 0.08 -13.80 8.37
N ARG A 89 -0.68 -13.58 9.45
CA ARG A 89 -2.15 -13.61 9.42
C ARG A 89 -2.75 -12.56 8.49
N VAL A 90 -2.16 -11.36 8.44
CA VAL A 90 -2.58 -10.33 7.48
C VAL A 90 -2.39 -10.85 6.06
N LEU A 91 -1.21 -11.36 5.72
CA LEU A 91 -0.90 -11.89 4.39
C LEU A 91 -1.80 -13.06 3.97
N ASP A 92 -2.18 -13.93 4.91
CA ASP A 92 -3.09 -15.06 4.66
C ASP A 92 -4.51 -14.59 4.28
N GLY A 93 -4.84 -13.34 4.62
CA GLY A 93 -6.07 -12.70 4.17
C GLY A 93 -6.07 -12.33 2.69
N TYR A 94 -4.93 -12.38 1.98
CA TYR A 94 -4.81 -11.92 0.60
C TYR A 94 -4.52 -13.06 -0.39
N ARG A 95 -4.93 -12.86 -1.64
CA ARG A 95 -4.72 -13.75 -2.78
C ARG A 95 -3.59 -13.29 -3.69
N ARG A 96 -3.42 -11.97 -3.82
CA ARG A 96 -2.44 -11.38 -4.73
C ARG A 96 -1.64 -10.29 -4.05
N ALA A 97 -0.34 -10.25 -4.34
CA ALA A 97 0.52 -9.12 -4.03
C ALA A 97 1.37 -8.71 -5.24
N ILE A 98 1.77 -7.44 -5.28
CA ILE A 98 2.70 -6.89 -6.26
C ILE A 98 4.01 -6.60 -5.53
N LEU A 99 5.08 -7.31 -5.87
CA LEU A 99 6.42 -7.01 -5.40
C LEU A 99 7.12 -6.12 -6.41
N ILE A 100 7.66 -4.99 -5.96
CA ILE A 100 8.11 -3.89 -6.83
C ILE A 100 9.55 -3.55 -6.48
N HIS A 101 10.44 -3.63 -7.48
CA HIS A 101 11.84 -3.22 -7.39
C HIS A 101 11.98 -1.76 -7.78
N PHE A 102 12.64 -0.97 -6.94
CA PHE A 102 12.87 0.44 -7.15
C PHE A 102 14.34 0.75 -7.36
N ARG A 103 14.61 1.70 -8.25
CA ARG A 103 15.93 2.29 -8.40
C ARG A 103 16.34 3.05 -7.14
N PRO A 104 17.64 3.19 -6.90
CA PRO A 104 18.15 3.97 -5.78
C PRO A 104 17.62 5.41 -5.80
N ARG A 105 17.40 5.97 -4.61
CA ARG A 105 16.87 7.34 -4.40
C ARG A 105 15.48 7.58 -5.01
N ALA A 106 14.73 6.52 -5.34
CA ALA A 106 13.32 6.66 -5.70
C ALA A 106 12.49 7.11 -4.49
N ALA A 107 11.41 7.84 -4.75
CA ALA A 107 10.44 8.22 -3.73
C ALA A 107 9.48 7.04 -3.42
N VAL A 108 10.03 5.93 -2.92
CA VAL A 108 9.32 4.65 -2.71
C VAL A 108 8.02 4.85 -1.93
N ALA A 109 8.07 5.58 -0.82
CA ALA A 109 6.92 5.87 0.02
C ALA A 109 5.74 6.49 -0.75
N ARG A 110 6.01 7.52 -1.55
CA ARG A 110 4.99 8.18 -2.39
C ARG A 110 4.50 7.28 -3.52
N ALA A 111 5.41 6.50 -4.12
CA ALA A 111 5.07 5.58 -5.20
C ALA A 111 4.12 4.48 -4.69
N ILE A 112 4.41 3.90 -3.53
CA ILE A 112 3.60 2.86 -2.88
C ILE A 112 2.24 3.40 -2.46
N ALA A 113 2.18 4.50 -1.69
CA ALA A 113 0.90 5.08 -1.27
C ALA A 113 0.03 5.53 -2.47
N GLY A 114 0.66 6.11 -3.50
CA GLY A 114 -0.02 6.50 -4.72
C GLY A 114 -0.49 5.33 -5.58
N LEU A 115 0.20 4.18 -5.54
CA LEU A 115 -0.22 2.97 -6.22
C LEU A 115 -1.34 2.26 -5.47
N GLU A 116 -1.22 2.14 -4.15
CA GLU A 116 -2.27 1.62 -3.27
C GLU A 116 -3.59 2.35 -3.52
N ARG A 117 -3.57 3.69 -3.50
CA ARG A 117 -4.76 4.51 -3.80
C ARG A 117 -5.34 4.22 -5.18
N GLU A 118 -4.51 4.07 -6.19
CA GLU A 118 -4.96 3.78 -7.56
C GLU A 118 -5.64 2.41 -7.65
N ILE A 119 -5.07 1.40 -6.99
CA ILE A 119 -5.59 0.03 -6.94
C ILE A 119 -6.90 -0.01 -6.13
N PHE A 120 -6.94 0.68 -4.98
CA PHE A 120 -8.15 0.85 -4.17
C PHE A 120 -9.31 1.43 -4.99
N LEU A 121 -9.04 2.51 -5.74
CA LEU A 121 -10.06 3.17 -6.58
C LEU A 121 -10.54 2.31 -7.76
N LYS A 122 -9.83 1.23 -8.10
CA LYS A 122 -10.24 0.23 -9.10
C LYS A 122 -11.07 -0.91 -8.51
N GLY A 123 -11.42 -0.85 -7.21
CA GLY A 123 -12.31 -1.80 -6.55
C GLY A 123 -11.62 -2.79 -5.60
N ALA A 124 -10.28 -2.81 -5.55
CA ALA A 124 -9.53 -3.62 -4.58
C ALA A 124 -9.49 -2.90 -3.22
N TRP A 125 -10.62 -2.94 -2.52
CA TRP A 125 -10.84 -2.20 -1.26
C TRP A 125 -9.93 -2.62 -0.10
N LYS A 126 -9.33 -3.82 -0.17
CA LYS A 126 -8.35 -4.32 0.81
C LYS A 126 -6.91 -3.88 0.51
N ALA A 127 -6.68 -3.14 -0.58
CA ALA A 127 -5.33 -2.84 -1.01
C ALA A 127 -4.52 -2.14 0.09
N PHE A 128 -3.30 -2.61 0.33
CA PHE A 128 -2.43 -2.08 1.37
C PHE A 128 -0.97 -2.14 0.94
N GLY A 129 -0.27 -1.02 1.05
CA GLY A 129 1.11 -0.87 0.67
C GLY A 129 2.08 -1.00 1.84
N LEU A 130 3.25 -1.55 1.53
CA LEU A 130 4.43 -1.64 2.38
C LEU A 130 5.61 -1.04 1.60
N GLU A 131 6.35 -0.14 2.23
CA GLU A 131 7.46 0.58 1.59
C GLU A 131 8.83 -0.02 1.93
N ALA A 132 9.89 0.69 1.55
CA ALA A 132 11.28 0.33 1.84
C ALA A 132 11.95 1.45 2.65
N GLY A 133 12.40 1.14 3.86
CA GLY A 133 13.10 2.08 4.73
C GLY A 133 12.19 3.03 5.53
N PRO A 134 12.76 4.09 6.13
CA PRO A 134 12.02 4.95 7.05
C PRO A 134 11.05 5.88 6.33
N CYS A 135 9.96 6.23 7.03
CA CYS A 135 8.97 7.20 6.57
C CYS A 135 9.59 8.58 6.35
N PRO A 136 9.49 9.18 5.15
CA PRO A 136 10.21 10.41 4.81
C PRO A 136 9.35 11.69 4.94
N PHE A 137 8.11 11.61 5.44
CA PHE A 137 7.13 12.70 5.28
C PHE A 137 7.26 13.83 6.29
N CYS A 138 7.70 13.55 7.52
CA CYS A 138 7.93 14.56 8.54
C CYS A 138 9.43 14.71 8.81
N ARG A 139 9.88 15.92 9.17
CA ARG A 139 11.23 16.11 9.73
C ARG A 139 11.41 15.37 11.06
N THR A 140 10.36 15.35 11.88
CA THR A 140 10.30 14.65 13.17
C THR A 140 8.90 14.06 13.28
N CYS A 141 8.79 12.74 13.47
CA CYS A 141 7.51 12.08 13.61
C CYS A 141 6.92 12.35 15.01
N PRO A 142 5.63 12.68 15.13
CA PRO A 142 4.99 12.95 16.42
C PRO A 142 4.63 11.64 17.16
N VAL A 143 5.63 10.80 17.46
CA VAL A 143 5.42 9.50 18.09
C VAL A 143 4.76 9.63 19.46
N GLU A 144 5.23 10.56 20.29
CA GLU A 144 4.67 10.84 21.62
C GLU A 144 3.22 11.34 21.58
N GLU A 145 2.84 12.03 20.50
CA GLU A 145 1.47 12.50 20.32
C GLU A 145 0.54 11.33 19.87
N GLY A 146 1.09 10.26 19.29
CA GLY A 146 0.35 9.05 18.91
C GLY A 146 -0.47 9.14 17.63
N TRP A 147 -0.39 10.23 16.86
CA TRP A 147 -1.18 10.46 15.64
C TRP A 147 -0.33 10.94 14.47
N CYS A 148 -0.48 10.27 13.32
CA CYS A 148 0.30 10.59 12.12
C CYS A 148 -0.21 11.89 11.47
N ARG A 149 0.70 12.74 11.00
CA ARG A 149 0.38 13.96 10.21
C ARG A 149 0.10 13.67 8.73
N HIS A 150 0.39 12.45 8.28
CA HIS A 150 0.24 12.01 6.88
C HIS A 150 -0.37 10.60 6.79
N PRO A 151 -1.52 10.32 7.44
CA PRO A 151 -2.11 8.98 7.47
C PRO A 151 -2.47 8.43 6.07
N GLU A 152 -2.73 9.32 5.12
CA GLU A 152 -3.02 9.02 3.72
C GLU A 152 -1.79 8.59 2.91
N LEU A 153 -0.58 8.82 3.44
CA LEU A 153 0.68 8.50 2.76
C LEU A 153 1.54 7.49 3.53
N ALA A 154 1.60 7.60 4.85
CA ALA A 154 2.54 6.83 5.67
C ALA A 154 2.21 5.33 5.63
N ARG A 155 3.16 4.51 5.18
CA ARG A 155 3.07 3.06 5.22
C ARG A 155 4.28 2.47 5.94
N PRO A 156 4.14 1.35 6.66
CA PRO A 156 5.29 0.70 7.25
C PRO A 156 6.15 0.03 6.19
N ALA A 157 7.44 -0.07 6.47
CA ALA A 157 8.34 -0.83 5.65
C ALA A 157 8.09 -2.35 5.81
N MET A 158 8.48 -3.14 4.81
CA MET A 158 8.34 -4.60 4.88
C MET A 158 9.02 -5.18 6.14
N GLU A 159 10.25 -4.76 6.43
CA GLU A 159 11.03 -5.19 7.59
C GLU A 159 10.44 -4.73 8.92
N ALA A 160 9.75 -3.58 8.94
CA ALA A 160 9.05 -3.10 10.13
C ALA A 160 7.88 -4.03 10.51
N CYS A 161 7.30 -4.73 9.54
CA CYS A 161 6.24 -5.71 9.73
C CYS A 161 6.76 -7.15 9.88
N GLY A 162 8.07 -7.35 10.09
CA GLY A 162 8.65 -8.67 10.29
C GLY A 162 8.77 -9.52 9.01
N ILE A 163 8.71 -8.90 7.83
CA ILE A 163 8.93 -9.58 6.55
C ILE A 163 10.44 -9.71 6.29
N ASP A 164 10.89 -10.93 6.03
CA ASP A 164 12.22 -11.19 5.50
C ASP A 164 12.24 -10.82 4.01
N VAL A 165 12.63 -9.57 3.76
CA VAL A 165 12.73 -9.01 2.40
C VAL A 165 13.68 -9.85 1.55
N PHE A 166 14.81 -10.30 2.08
CA PHE A 166 15.81 -11.04 1.30
C PHE A 166 15.26 -12.35 0.79
N SER A 167 14.69 -13.18 1.67
CA SER A 167 14.13 -14.46 1.26
C SER A 167 12.92 -14.28 0.35
N THR A 168 12.06 -13.30 0.63
CA THR A 168 10.87 -12.99 -0.19
C THR A 168 11.24 -12.62 -1.62
N VAL A 169 12.17 -11.68 -1.80
CA VAL A 169 12.52 -11.18 -3.14
C VAL A 169 13.35 -12.21 -3.92
N LYS A 170 14.22 -12.97 -3.26
CA LYS A 170 14.96 -14.09 -3.88
C LYS A 170 14.02 -15.17 -4.37
N LYS A 171 13.01 -15.53 -3.56
CA LYS A 171 11.97 -16.50 -3.97
C LYS A 171 11.18 -16.00 -5.19
N ALA A 172 10.95 -14.70 -5.29
CA ALA A 172 10.33 -14.06 -6.44
C ALA A 172 11.28 -13.89 -7.65
N GLY A 173 12.53 -14.33 -7.57
CA GLY A 173 13.53 -14.26 -8.64
C GLY A 173 14.09 -12.86 -8.90
N PHE A 174 14.09 -11.98 -7.90
CA PHE A 174 14.69 -10.65 -7.96
C PHE A 174 16.12 -10.64 -7.39
N PRO A 175 16.99 -9.71 -7.85
CA PRO A 175 18.34 -9.56 -7.31
C PRO A 175 18.30 -8.88 -5.94
N ILE A 176 18.97 -9.45 -4.94
CA ILE A 176 19.26 -8.73 -3.70
C ILE A 176 20.47 -9.35 -3.03
N ASP A 177 21.40 -8.51 -2.60
CA ASP A 177 22.58 -8.94 -1.88
C ASP A 177 22.95 -7.95 -0.76
N VAL A 178 23.64 -8.47 0.24
CA VAL A 178 24.17 -7.65 1.32
C VAL A 178 25.30 -6.78 0.76
N VAL A 179 25.10 -5.47 0.76
CA VAL A 179 26.15 -4.51 0.40
C VAL A 179 27.25 -4.54 1.46
N ARG A 180 28.51 -4.48 1.01
CA ARG A 180 29.72 -4.60 1.84
C ARG A 180 30.42 -3.27 2.06
N THR A 181 30.10 -2.26 1.26
CA THR A 181 30.74 -0.93 1.31
C THR A 181 29.72 0.18 1.10
N ARG A 182 30.04 1.39 1.56
CA ARG A 182 29.22 2.60 1.35
C ARG A 182 29.14 3.06 -0.11
N ARG A 183 29.95 2.49 -1.01
CA ARG A 183 29.92 2.76 -2.45
C ARG A 183 28.92 1.89 -3.20
N GLN A 184 28.61 0.71 -2.64
CA GLN A 184 27.61 -0.18 -3.21
C GLN A 184 26.22 0.36 -2.92
N VAL A 185 25.32 0.18 -3.88
CA VAL A 185 23.98 0.69 -3.81
C VAL A 185 23.03 -0.47 -3.52
N PRO A 186 22.23 -0.41 -2.45
CA PRO A 186 21.30 -1.48 -2.13
C PRO A 186 20.09 -1.44 -3.07
N ASP A 187 19.44 -2.60 -3.19
CA ASP A 187 18.15 -2.72 -3.85
C ASP A 187 17.01 -2.35 -2.90
N TYR A 188 15.97 -1.70 -3.42
CA TYR A 188 14.82 -1.25 -2.66
C TYR A 188 13.56 -1.95 -3.16
N TYR A 189 12.81 -2.55 -2.24
CA TYR A 189 11.61 -3.31 -2.56
C TYR A 189 10.40 -2.83 -1.78
N GLY A 190 9.30 -2.57 -2.48
CA GLY A 190 7.99 -2.35 -1.87
C GLY A 190 7.02 -3.48 -2.24
N LEU A 191 5.97 -3.62 -1.45
CA LEU A 191 4.94 -4.65 -1.63
C LEU A 191 3.55 -4.01 -1.57
N ILE A 192 2.67 -4.34 -2.51
CA ILE A 192 1.25 -4.00 -2.43
C ILE A 192 0.46 -5.29 -2.27
N LEU A 193 -0.30 -5.42 -1.19
CA LEU A 193 -1.35 -6.43 -1.05
C LEU A 193 -2.60 -5.93 -1.77
N VAL A 194 -3.33 -6.79 -2.49
CA VAL A 194 -4.41 -6.35 -3.39
C VAL A 194 -5.80 -6.78 -2.91
N ASP A 195 -6.12 -8.08 -2.97
CA ASP A 195 -7.44 -8.63 -2.63
C ASP A 195 -7.37 -9.91 -1.82
#